data_AF-X8DXC7-F1
#
_entry.id   AF-X8DXC7-F1
#
_cell.length_a   1.000
_cell.length_b   1.000
_cell.length_c   1.000
_cell.angle_alpha   90.00
_cell.angle_beta   90.00
_cell.angle_gamma   90.00
#
_symmetry.space_group_name_H-M   'P 1'
#
loop_
_entity.id
_entity.type
_entity.pdbx_description
1 polymer ?
#
loop_
_entity_poly.entity_id
_entity_poly.type
_entity_poly.pdbx_seq_one_letter_code
_entity_poly.pdbx_strand_id
1 'polypeptide(L)'
;MAVTTPLMALLAGCETAEDKRYKEQLATVTRQREQCEAQVPAGRGLDSFNRMTDCWDRYPWPEPPKSALGQFGDFLREHPVITVVVGFVIFAWICTAIANADAKRKAQQAAIDAEQERVRAEAEAIESERLRQEEEARAAAEQQERAAAAEYERRFQEEIARVRRDEL
;
A
#
# COMPACT_ATOMS: atom_id res chain seq x y z
N MET A 1 0.97 -0.76 5.35
CA MET A 1 2.35 -1.01 4.87
C MET A 1 3.13 0.28 5.03
N ALA A 2 3.98 0.45 6.05
CA ALA A 2 4.95 1.57 6.16
C ALA A 2 5.72 1.54 7.50
N VAL A 3 6.46 0.46 7.81
CA VAL A 3 7.32 0.45 9.03
C VAL A 3 8.75 -0.04 8.73
N THR A 4 9.03 -0.58 7.55
CA THR A 4 10.36 -1.13 7.22
C THR A 4 11.32 -0.11 6.59
N THR A 5 10.85 1.08 6.21
CA THR A 5 11.66 2.11 5.52
C THR A 5 12.64 2.91 6.38
N PRO A 6 12.40 3.25 7.66
CA PRO A 6 13.31 4.16 8.37
C PRO A 6 14.65 3.49 8.76
N LEU A 7 14.67 2.17 8.95
CA LEU A 7 15.87 1.42 9.35
C LEU A 7 16.87 1.26 8.21
N MET A 8 16.38 1.02 6.98
CA MET A 8 17.24 0.94 5.80
C MET A 8 17.82 2.30 5.39
N ALA A 9 17.07 3.40 5.62
CA ALA A 9 17.56 4.75 5.34
C ALA A 9 18.63 5.21 6.34
N LEU A 10 18.57 4.77 7.61
CA LEU A 10 19.58 5.07 8.63
C LEU A 10 20.91 4.34 8.39
N LEU A 11 20.87 3.15 7.78
CA LEU A 11 22.07 2.37 7.46
C LEU A 11 22.77 2.83 6.17
N ALA A 12 22.07 3.50 5.26
CA ALA A 12 22.64 4.01 4.00
C ALA A 12 23.50 5.27 4.17
N GLY A 13 23.41 5.97 5.31
CA GLY A 13 24.07 7.26 5.55
C GLY A 13 25.17 7.26 6.62
N CYS A 14 25.43 6.15 7.29
CA CYS A 14 26.51 6.09 8.30
C CYS A 14 27.83 5.76 7.62
N GLU A 15 28.51 6.79 7.11
CA GLU A 15 29.92 6.72 6.73
C GLU A 15 30.73 6.36 7.98
N THR A 16 31.14 5.10 8.09
CA THR A 16 31.86 4.61 9.27
C THR A 16 33.25 5.26 9.32
N ALA A 17 33.85 5.35 10.52
CA ALA A 17 35.21 5.86 10.67
C ALA A 17 36.22 5.03 9.84
N GLU A 18 35.91 3.76 9.58
CA GLU A 18 36.70 2.87 8.73
C GLU A 18 36.55 3.21 7.25
N ASP A 19 35.37 3.62 6.78
CA ASP A 19 35.16 4.05 5.39
C ASP A 19 35.91 5.36 5.09
N LYS A 20 35.99 6.28 6.05
CA LYS A 20 36.81 7.50 5.92
C LYS A 20 38.30 7.18 5.83
N ARG A 21 38.80 6.30 6.70
CA ARG A 21 40.20 5.83 6.65
C ARG A 21 40.52 5.10 5.35
N TYR A 22 39.59 4.29 4.86
CA TYR A 22 39.75 3.59 3.58
C TYR A 22 39.84 4.57 2.41
N LYS A 23 38.98 5.59 2.36
CA LYS A 23 39.03 6.65 1.34
C LYS A 23 40.32 7.46 1.38
N GLU A 24 40.77 7.83 2.58
CA GLU A 24 42.05 8.54 2.76
C GLU A 24 43.22 7.67 2.29
N GLN A 25 43.26 6.39 2.69
CA GLN A 25 44.27 5.44 2.23
C GLN A 25 44.23 5.27 0.70
N LEU A 26 43.05 5.09 0.13
CA LEU A 26 42.87 4.94 -1.32
C LEU A 26 43.37 6.17 -2.08
N ALA A 27 43.07 7.37 -1.58
CA ALA A 27 43.58 8.61 -2.17
C ALA A 27 45.12 8.70 -2.10
N THR A 28 45.72 8.29 -0.97
CA THR A 28 47.19 8.30 -0.82
C THR A 28 47.88 7.28 -1.72
N VAL A 29 47.37 6.05 -1.79
CA VAL A 29 47.92 4.96 -2.62
C VAL A 29 47.79 5.30 -4.10
N THR A 30 46.64 5.84 -4.53
CA THR A 30 46.43 6.29 -5.91
C THR A 30 47.47 7.34 -6.30
N ARG A 31 47.68 8.35 -5.45
CA ARG A 31 48.66 9.41 -5.73
C ARG A 31 50.09 8.90 -5.79
N GLN A 32 50.48 7.98 -4.90
CA GLN A 32 51.82 7.39 -4.90
C GLN A 32 52.08 6.56 -6.16
N ARG A 33 51.04 5.86 -6.62
CA ARG A 33 51.10 5.03 -7.82
C ARG A 33 51.20 5.86 -9.10
N GLU A 34 50.41 6.93 -9.23
CA GLU A 34 50.53 7.89 -10.34
C GLU A 34 51.93 8.52 -10.40
N GLN A 35 52.52 8.85 -9.24
CA GLN A 35 53.90 9.37 -9.17
C GLN A 35 54.96 8.33 -9.55
N CYS A 36 54.72 7.05 -9.24
CA CYS A 36 55.60 5.95 -9.64
C CYS A 36 55.50 5.69 -11.14
N GLU A 37 54.27 5.63 -11.68
CA GLU A 37 53.99 5.46 -13.11
C GLU A 37 54.56 6.60 -13.96
N ALA A 38 54.48 7.85 -13.48
CA ALA A 38 55.07 9.01 -14.16
C ALA A 38 56.61 8.95 -14.24
N GLN A 39 57.27 8.19 -13.36
CA GLN A 39 58.72 7.96 -13.39
C GLN A 39 59.12 6.76 -14.24
N VAL A 40 58.17 5.92 -14.67
CA VAL A 40 58.46 4.81 -15.57
C VAL A 40 58.70 5.37 -16.97
N PRO A 41 59.89 5.16 -17.58
CA PRO A 41 60.17 5.65 -18.92
C PRO A 41 59.20 5.00 -19.92
N ALA A 42 58.53 5.81 -20.74
CA ALA A 42 57.60 5.36 -21.78
C ALA A 42 58.36 4.68 -22.94
N GLY A 43 58.87 3.47 -22.70
CA GLY A 43 59.44 2.59 -23.71
C GLY A 43 58.42 1.57 -24.21
N ARG A 44 58.46 1.22 -25.49
CA ARG A 44 57.75 0.04 -26.02
C ARG A 44 58.56 -1.22 -25.69
N GLY A 45 58.14 -2.02 -24.71
CA GLY A 45 58.76 -3.31 -24.41
C GLY A 45 58.26 -3.94 -23.10
N LEU A 46 58.61 -5.21 -22.87
CA LEU A 46 58.27 -5.95 -21.63
C LEU A 46 58.88 -5.30 -20.37
N ASP A 47 60.01 -4.60 -20.51
CA ASP A 47 60.69 -3.93 -19.40
C ASP A 47 59.91 -2.74 -18.83
N SER A 48 59.10 -2.04 -19.63
CA SER A 48 58.23 -0.96 -19.13
C SER A 48 57.01 -1.52 -18.41
N PHE A 49 56.45 -2.63 -18.89
CA PHE A 49 55.38 -3.36 -18.20
C PHE A 49 55.84 -3.94 -16.87
N ASN A 50 57.01 -4.58 -16.82
CA ASN A 50 57.56 -5.13 -15.56
C ASN A 50 57.80 -4.04 -14.51
N ARG A 51 58.33 -2.87 -14.91
CA ARG A 51 58.51 -1.74 -13.97
C ARG A 51 57.18 -1.13 -13.51
N MET A 52 56.17 -1.14 -14.36
CA MET A 52 54.83 -0.68 -13.99
C MET A 52 54.19 -1.67 -12.99
N THR A 53 54.32 -2.98 -13.21
CA THR A 53 53.86 -3.98 -12.24
C THR A 53 54.63 -3.92 -10.93
N ASP A 54 55.95 -3.65 -10.95
CA ASP A 54 56.73 -3.43 -9.72
C ASP A 54 56.23 -2.22 -8.92
N CYS A 55 55.81 -1.14 -9.60
CA CYS A 55 55.15 0.00 -8.96
C CYS A 55 53.82 -0.39 -8.31
N TRP A 56 53.06 -1.30 -8.94
CA TRP A 56 51.77 -1.77 -8.43
C TRP A 56 51.93 -2.72 -7.23
N ASP A 57 52.93 -3.59 -7.26
CA ASP A 57 53.25 -4.49 -6.15
C ASP A 57 53.80 -3.74 -4.93
N ARG A 58 54.52 -2.63 -5.17
CA ARG A 58 55.02 -1.77 -4.10
C ARG A 58 53.92 -0.99 -3.37
N TYR A 59 52.80 -0.74 -4.07
CA TYR A 59 51.65 0.00 -3.54
C TYR A 59 50.35 -0.78 -3.79
N PRO A 60 50.11 -1.86 -3.00
CA PRO A 60 48.91 -2.68 -3.14
C PRO A 60 47.65 -1.88 -2.79
N TRP A 61 46.55 -2.21 -3.47
CA TRP A 61 45.25 -1.61 -3.16
C TRP A 61 44.81 -1.98 -1.73
N PRO A 62 44.30 -1.02 -0.94
CA PRO A 62 43.73 -1.34 0.36
C PRO A 62 42.51 -2.26 0.20
N GLU A 63 42.29 -3.16 1.15
CA GLU A 63 41.12 -4.04 1.14
C GLU A 63 39.85 -3.24 1.45
N PRO A 64 38.76 -3.43 0.69
CA PRO A 64 37.51 -2.72 0.95
C PRO A 64 36.98 -3.09 2.33
N PRO A 65 36.39 -2.14 3.08
CA PRO A 65 35.80 -2.44 4.37
C PRO A 65 34.73 -3.52 4.19
N LYS A 66 34.70 -4.51 5.11
CA LYS A 66 33.64 -5.52 5.12
C LYS A 66 32.30 -4.79 5.23
N SER A 67 31.42 -4.99 4.25
CA SER A 67 30.07 -4.43 4.33
C SER A 67 29.37 -4.96 5.59
N ALA A 68 28.49 -4.16 6.19
CA ALA A 68 27.74 -4.57 7.39
C ALA A 68 27.06 -5.94 7.18
N LEU A 69 26.58 -6.21 5.96
CA LEU A 69 26.01 -7.50 5.54
C LEU A 69 26.98 -8.67 5.66
N GLY A 70 28.27 -8.48 5.33
CA GLY A 70 29.30 -9.50 5.50
C GLY A 70 29.63 -9.77 6.98
N GLN A 71 29.67 -8.72 7.80
CA GLN A 71 29.90 -8.84 9.24
C GLN A 71 28.72 -9.52 9.96
N PHE A 72 27.48 -9.24 9.54
CA PHE A 72 26.32 -9.99 10.01
C PHE A 72 26.41 -11.45 9.58
N GLY A 73 26.82 -11.76 8.35
CA GLY A 73 27.02 -13.14 7.88
C GLY A 73 28.03 -13.94 8.70
N ASP A 74 29.17 -13.34 9.04
CA ASP A 74 30.18 -13.97 9.90
C ASP A 74 29.64 -14.17 11.34
N PHE A 75 28.92 -13.21 11.89
CA PHE A 75 28.28 -13.33 13.21
C PHE A 75 27.20 -14.43 13.25
N LEU A 76 26.45 -14.60 12.16
CA LEU A 76 25.47 -15.68 12.05
C LEU A 76 26.14 -17.06 12.05
N ARG A 77 27.39 -17.14 11.56
CA ARG A 77 28.17 -18.36 11.46
C ARG A 77 28.90 -18.71 12.76
N GLU A 78 29.34 -17.72 13.52
CA GLU A 78 29.98 -17.91 14.83
C GLU A 78 28.99 -18.26 15.95
N HIS A 79 27.74 -17.77 15.86
CA HIS A 79 26.72 -18.00 16.90
C HIS A 79 25.39 -18.54 16.34
N PRO A 80 25.37 -19.76 15.80
CA PRO A 80 24.16 -20.35 15.19
C PRO A 80 23.01 -20.53 16.20
N VAL A 81 23.31 -20.70 17.49
CA VAL A 81 22.29 -20.85 18.53
C VAL A 81 21.60 -19.52 18.80
N ILE A 82 22.35 -18.42 18.91
CA ILE A 82 21.80 -17.09 19.21
C ILE A 82 20.88 -16.65 18.08
N THR A 83 21.28 -16.91 16.83
CA THR A 83 20.51 -16.52 15.66
C THR A 83 19.20 -17.28 15.52
N VAL A 84 19.21 -18.58 15.80
CA VAL A 84 17.98 -19.38 15.84
C VAL A 84 17.05 -18.91 16.97
N VAL A 85 17.58 -18.66 18.17
CA VAL A 85 16.78 -18.20 19.31
C VAL A 85 16.17 -16.82 19.05
N VAL A 86 16.96 -15.85 18.61
CA VAL A 86 16.48 -14.50 18.28
C VAL A 86 15.45 -14.56 17.14
N GLY A 87 15.72 -15.36 16.11
CA GLY A 87 14.77 -15.60 15.03
C GLY A 87 13.44 -16.17 15.53
N PHE A 88 13.48 -17.14 16.45
CA PHE A 88 12.28 -17.74 17.03
C PHE A 88 11.49 -16.77 17.91
N VAL A 89 12.16 -15.93 18.71
CA VAL A 89 11.50 -14.90 19.52
C VAL A 89 10.80 -13.87 18.62
N ILE A 90 11.48 -13.41 17.56
CA ILE A 90 10.88 -12.49 16.58
C ILE A 90 9.67 -13.15 15.91
N PHE A 91 9.81 -14.40 15.48
CA PHE A 91 8.72 -15.15 14.84
C PHE A 91 7.51 -15.31 15.78
N ALA A 92 7.72 -15.72 17.03
CA ALA A 92 6.67 -15.84 18.03
C ALA A 92 5.97 -14.50 18.31
N TRP A 93 6.73 -13.40 18.36
CA TRP A 93 6.18 -12.07 18.52
C TRP A 93 5.28 -11.68 17.33
N ILE A 94 5.72 -11.93 16.10
CA ILE A 94 4.93 -11.69 14.88
C ILE A 94 3.63 -12.52 14.91
N CYS A 95 3.71 -13.82 15.21
CA CYS A 95 2.54 -14.69 15.32
C CYS A 95 1.54 -14.18 16.37
N THR A 96 2.04 -13.72 17.52
CA THR A 96 1.20 -13.18 18.60
C THR A 96 0.52 -11.87 18.17
N ALA A 97 1.22 -11.01 17.44
CA ALA A 97 0.68 -9.77 16.91
C ALA A 97 -0.43 -10.03 15.86
N ILE A 98 -0.25 -11.02 14.98
CA ILE A 98 -1.26 -11.41 13.99
C ILE A 98 -2.50 -12.00 14.67
N ALA A 99 -2.33 -12.92 15.63
CA ALA A 99 -3.44 -13.51 16.37
C ALA A 99 -4.29 -12.45 17.11
N ASN A 100 -3.63 -11.45 17.71
CA ASN A 100 -4.31 -10.32 18.34
C ASN A 100 -5.03 -9.41 17.33
N ALA A 101 -4.54 -9.30 16.10
CA ALA A 101 -5.22 -8.56 15.03
C ALA A 101 -6.46 -9.30 14.54
N ASP A 102 -6.42 -10.63 14.43
CA ASP A 102 -7.57 -11.44 14.03
C ASP A 102 -8.69 -11.43 15.06
N ALA A 103 -8.36 -11.45 16.36
CA ALA A 103 -9.34 -11.29 17.43
C ALA A 103 -10.08 -9.94 17.35
N LYS A 104 -9.33 -8.86 17.06
CA LYS A 104 -9.92 -7.52 16.85
C LYS A 104 -10.81 -7.46 15.60
N ARG A 105 -10.41 -8.11 14.51
CA ARG A 105 -11.24 -8.20 13.29
C ARG A 105 -12.54 -8.94 13.55
N LYS A 106 -12.51 -10.06 14.26
CA LYS A 106 -13.74 -10.80 14.62
C LYS A 106 -14.68 -9.97 15.50
N ALA A 107 -14.15 -9.23 16.47
CA ALA A 107 -14.95 -8.34 17.30
C ALA A 107 -15.56 -7.17 16.50
N GLN A 108 -14.82 -6.60 15.54
CA GLN A 108 -15.35 -5.57 14.65
C GLN A 108 -16.40 -6.12 13.68
N GLN A 109 -16.20 -7.33 13.15
CA GLN A 109 -17.17 -7.98 12.27
C GLN A 109 -18.51 -8.18 12.96
N ALA A 110 -18.50 -8.67 14.21
CA ALA A 110 -19.72 -8.88 14.99
C ALA A 110 -20.46 -7.57 15.30
N ALA A 111 -19.73 -6.46 15.48
CA ALA A 111 -20.34 -5.14 15.68
C ALA A 111 -20.98 -4.61 14.38
N ILE A 112 -20.33 -4.82 13.24
CA ILE A 112 -20.84 -4.41 11.92
C ILE A 112 -22.09 -5.22 11.55
N ASP A 113 -22.10 -6.53 11.80
CA ASP A 113 -23.25 -7.38 11.50
C ASP A 113 -24.49 -6.95 12.33
N ALA A 114 -24.29 -6.59 13.61
CA ALA A 114 -25.36 -6.10 14.47
C ALA A 114 -25.93 -4.75 14.03
N GLU A 115 -25.10 -3.84 13.50
CA GLU A 115 -25.58 -2.58 12.91
C GLU A 115 -26.27 -2.82 11.57
N GLN A 116 -25.76 -3.75 10.76
CA GLN A 116 -26.36 -4.08 9.47
C GLN A 116 -27.76 -4.69 9.61
N GLU A 117 -27.99 -5.52 10.64
CA GLU A 117 -29.34 -6.04 10.95
C GLU A 117 -30.31 -4.91 11.33
N ARG A 118 -29.85 -3.91 12.10
CA ARG A 118 -30.68 -2.75 12.44
C ARG A 118 -31.04 -1.92 11.20
N VAL A 119 -30.06 -1.65 10.35
CA VAL A 119 -30.28 -0.88 9.11
C VAL A 119 -31.19 -1.63 8.15
N ARG A 120 -31.10 -2.97 8.07
CA ARG A 120 -32.04 -3.77 7.26
C ARG A 120 -33.46 -3.69 7.79
N ALA A 121 -33.66 -3.78 9.11
CA ALA A 121 -34.99 -3.63 9.70
C ALA A 121 -35.57 -2.22 9.47
N GLU A 122 -34.74 -1.18 9.57
CA GLU A 122 -35.16 0.19 9.27
C GLU A 122 -35.48 0.39 7.77
N ALA A 123 -34.72 -0.22 6.86
CA ALA A 123 -34.99 -0.18 5.43
C ALA A 123 -36.29 -0.89 5.07
N GLU A 124 -36.55 -2.07 5.65
CA GLU A 124 -37.81 -2.81 5.47
C GLU A 124 -39.02 -2.00 5.98
N ALA A 125 -38.87 -1.28 7.10
CA ALA A 125 -39.92 -0.40 7.60
C ALA A 125 -40.22 0.75 6.61
N ILE A 126 -39.18 1.40 6.08
CA ILE A 126 -39.32 2.50 5.11
C ILE A 126 -39.93 2.00 3.78
N GLU A 127 -39.54 0.82 3.30
CA GLU A 127 -40.13 0.22 2.10
C GLU A 127 -41.61 -0.13 2.32
N SER A 128 -41.97 -0.63 3.50
CA SER A 128 -43.37 -0.91 3.84
C SER A 128 -44.23 0.36 3.87
N GLU A 129 -43.70 1.47 4.38
CA GLU A 129 -44.40 2.77 4.38
C GLU A 129 -44.53 3.35 2.97
N ARG A 130 -43.49 3.21 2.13
CA ARG A 130 -43.52 3.61 0.71
C ARG A 130 -44.58 2.87 -0.07
N LEU A 131 -44.68 1.56 0.10
CA LEU A 131 -45.71 0.74 -0.56
C LEU A 131 -47.11 1.16 -0.14
N ARG A 132 -47.30 1.46 1.15
CA ARG A 132 -48.58 1.96 1.66
C ARG A 132 -48.99 3.30 1.05
N GLN A 133 -48.05 4.25 0.93
CA GLN A 133 -48.30 5.54 0.28
C GLN A 133 -48.59 5.38 -1.22
N GLU A 134 -47.95 4.44 -1.89
CA GLU A 134 -48.22 4.17 -3.31
C GLU A 134 -49.63 3.59 -3.51
N GLU A 135 -50.07 2.67 -2.64
CA GLU A 135 -51.44 2.13 -2.67
C GLU A 135 -52.49 3.21 -2.39
N GLU A 136 -52.26 4.08 -1.41
CA GLU A 136 -53.16 5.21 -1.10
C GLU A 136 -53.24 6.21 -2.28
N ALA A 137 -52.11 6.49 -2.93
CA ALA A 137 -52.07 7.35 -4.11
C ALA A 137 -52.80 6.72 -5.31
N ARG A 138 -52.69 5.41 -5.52
CA ARG A 138 -53.45 4.68 -6.55
C ARG A 138 -54.95 4.69 -6.28
N ALA A 139 -55.35 4.44 -5.03
CA ALA A 139 -56.77 4.48 -4.65
C ALA A 139 -57.36 5.89 -4.83
N ALA A 140 -56.61 6.93 -4.51
CA ALA A 140 -57.02 8.31 -4.74
C ALA A 140 -57.14 8.66 -6.23
N ALA A 141 -56.20 8.20 -7.07
CA ALA A 141 -56.26 8.38 -8.51
C ALA A 141 -57.47 7.68 -9.14
N GLU A 142 -57.77 6.44 -8.71
CA GLU A 142 -58.93 5.68 -9.19
C GLU A 142 -60.25 6.36 -8.79
N GLN A 143 -60.33 6.97 -7.60
CA GLN A 143 -61.49 7.76 -7.20
C GLN A 143 -61.66 9.02 -8.05
N GLN A 144 -60.57 9.71 -8.37
CA GLN A 144 -60.62 10.88 -9.25
C GLN A 144 -61.08 10.50 -10.66
N GLU A 145 -60.61 9.38 -11.20
CA GLU A 145 -61.01 8.89 -12.52
C GLU A 145 -62.50 8.52 -12.54
N ARG A 146 -63.00 7.85 -11.50
CA ARG A 146 -64.44 7.54 -11.35
C ARG A 146 -65.30 8.80 -11.20
N ALA A 147 -64.83 9.79 -10.44
CA ALA A 147 -65.52 11.07 -10.31
C ALA A 147 -65.56 11.84 -11.63
N ALA A 148 -64.44 11.87 -12.36
CA ALA A 148 -64.35 12.51 -13.68
C ALA A 148 -65.24 11.82 -14.72
N ALA A 149 -65.32 10.49 -14.71
CA ALA A 149 -66.22 9.73 -15.58
C ALA A 149 -67.70 10.05 -15.30
N ALA A 150 -68.08 10.14 -14.02
CA ALA A 150 -69.44 10.50 -13.61
C ALA A 150 -69.80 11.95 -13.99
N GLU A 151 -68.86 12.88 -13.91
CA GLU A 151 -69.06 14.26 -14.38
C GLU A 151 -69.18 14.34 -15.90
N TYR A 152 -68.38 13.57 -16.63
CA TYR A 152 -68.45 13.50 -18.09
C TYR A 152 -69.81 12.98 -18.56
N GLU A 153 -70.32 11.92 -17.94
CA GLU A 153 -71.62 11.34 -18.26
C GLU A 153 -72.79 12.32 -17.96
N ARG A 154 -72.70 13.10 -16.87
CA ARG A 154 -73.66 14.17 -16.59
C ARG A 154 -73.67 15.25 -17.67
N ARG A 155 -72.49 15.73 -18.09
CA ARG A 155 -72.40 16.74 -19.16
C ARG A 155 -72.97 16.20 -20.47
N PHE A 156 -72.68 14.93 -20.78
CA PHE A 156 -73.20 14.28 -21.98
C PHE A 156 -74.73 14.17 -21.97
N GLN A 157 -75.34 13.79 -20.84
CA GLN A 157 -76.79 13.76 -20.68
C GLN A 157 -77.42 15.16 -20.80
N GLU A 158 -76.77 16.19 -20.24
CA GLU A 158 -77.22 17.58 -20.37
C GLU A 158 -77.15 18.07 -21.83
N GLU A 159 -76.11 17.71 -22.58
CA GLU A 159 -75.97 18.04 -24.00
C GLU A 159 -77.04 17.33 -24.85
N ILE A 160 -77.29 16.04 -24.63
CA ILE A 160 -78.37 15.31 -25.30
C ILE A 160 -79.73 15.96 -25.01
N ALA A 161 -79.99 16.36 -23.76
CA ALA A 161 -81.22 17.02 -23.37
C ALA A 161 -81.38 18.44 -23.94
N ARG A 162 -80.29 19.11 -24.33
CA ARG A 162 -80.33 20.39 -25.06
C ARG A 162 -80.62 20.17 -26.54
N VAL A 163 -79.88 19.28 -27.21
CA VAL A 163 -80.09 18.97 -28.64
C VAL A 163 -81.53 18.52 -28.89
N ARG A 164 -82.07 17.65 -28.03
CA ARG A 164 -83.47 17.18 -28.15
C ARG A 164 -84.52 18.29 -27.95
N ARG A 165 -84.17 19.37 -27.25
CA ARG A 165 -85.06 20.54 -27.10
C ARG A 165 -85.00 21.48 -28.30
N ASP A 166 -83.85 21.58 -28.96
CA ASP A 166 -83.68 22.41 -30.15
C ASP A 166 -84.25 21.76 -31.43
N GLU A 167 -84.49 20.44 -31.42
CA GLU A 167 -85.12 19.69 -32.52
C GLU A 167 -86.67 19.65 -32.48
N LEU A 168 -87.31 20.17 -31.42
CA LEU A 168 -88.77 20.24 -31.23
C LEU A 168 -89.31 21.65 -31.55
#